data_AF-A0A9E0G223-F1
#
_entry.id   AF-A0A9E0G223-F1
#
_cell.length_a   1.000
_cell.length_b   1.000
_cell.length_c   1.000
_cell.angle_alpha   90.00
_cell.angle_beta   90.00
_cell.angle_gamma   90.00
#
_symmetry.space_group_name_H-M   'P 1'
#
loop_
_entity.id
_entity.type
_entity.pdbx_description
1 polymer ?
#
loop_
_entity_poly.entity_id
_entity_poly.type
_entity_poly.pdbx_seq_one_letter_code
_entity_poly.pdbx_strand_id
1 'polypeptide(L)'
;MDLLAHLSFNLEIKTRKQRAENAEQSEFVKNHANPIAQQLIRLILNRYESDGFTELADDKLSTLINLSGLCTVRDVAVNFGGIPQLQKEYFELQKEIYR
;
A
#
# COMPACT_ATOMS: atom_id res chain seq x y z
N MET A 1 24.60 -27.46 10.94
CA MET A 1 23.86 -27.49 9.64
C MET A 1 23.02 -26.24 9.65
N ASP A 2 23.64 -25.10 9.38
CA ASP A 2 23.04 -23.78 9.57
C ASP A 2 22.69 -23.18 8.20
N LEU A 3 21.78 -23.88 7.53
CA LEU A 3 21.20 -23.47 6.25
C LEU A 3 20.00 -22.53 6.42
N LEU A 4 19.47 -22.40 7.65
CA LEU A 4 18.38 -21.46 7.97
C LEU A 4 18.88 -20.01 8.16
N ALA A 5 20.11 -19.81 8.62
CA ALA A 5 20.69 -18.48 8.81
C ALA A 5 21.10 -17.80 7.49
N HIS A 6 21.47 -18.59 6.47
CA HIS A 6 21.93 -18.05 5.17
C HIS A 6 20.78 -17.63 4.24
N LEU A 7 19.59 -18.24 4.36
CA LEU A 7 18.40 -17.77 3.62
C LEU A 7 17.82 -16.47 4.18
N SER A 8 18.07 -16.18 5.46
CA SER A 8 17.65 -14.91 6.08
C SER A 8 18.51 -13.71 5.66
N PHE A 9 19.64 -13.94 5.01
CA PHE A 9 20.62 -12.91 4.66
C PHE A 9 20.71 -12.61 3.15
N ASN A 10 20.35 -13.57 2.28
CA ASN A 10 20.51 -13.45 0.82
C ASN A 10 19.23 -13.09 0.04
N LEU A 11 18.06 -13.04 0.68
CA LEU A 11 16.87 -12.36 0.14
C LEU A 11 16.93 -10.89 0.57
N GLU A 12 17.78 -10.16 -0.15
CA GLU A 12 17.96 -8.72 -0.21
C GLU A 12 17.09 -7.87 0.73
N ILE A 13 17.81 -7.17 1.60
CA ILE A 13 17.39 -6.20 2.61
C ILE A 13 16.74 -4.97 1.95
N LYS A 14 15.65 -5.13 1.19
CA LYS A 14 14.68 -4.04 1.06
C LYS A 14 13.92 -4.03 2.38
N THR A 15 14.30 -3.11 3.26
CA THR A 15 13.52 -2.83 4.47
C THR A 15 12.06 -2.55 4.07
N ARG A 16 11.09 -2.79 4.96
CA ARG A 16 9.67 -2.46 4.68
C ARG A 16 9.52 -1.03 4.16
N LYS A 17 10.33 -0.13 4.71
CA LYS A 17 10.54 1.24 4.27
C LYS A 17 11.02 1.35 2.81
N GLN A 18 12.07 0.64 2.42
CA GLN A 18 12.55 0.66 1.03
C GLN A 18 11.48 0.19 0.02
N ARG A 19 10.67 -0.80 0.39
CA ARG A 19 9.55 -1.27 -0.46
C ARG A 19 8.45 -0.23 -0.58
N ALA A 20 8.09 0.40 0.54
CA ALA A 20 7.11 1.47 0.55
C ALA A 20 7.58 2.70 -0.24
N GLU A 21 8.84 3.12 -0.08
CA GLU A 21 9.45 4.21 -0.83
C GLU A 21 9.49 3.91 -2.34
N ASN A 22 9.84 2.69 -2.74
CA ASN A 22 9.82 2.29 -4.15
C ASN A 22 8.39 2.31 -4.73
N ALA A 23 7.40 1.84 -3.97
CA ALA A 23 6.00 1.89 -4.37
C ALA A 23 5.50 3.35 -4.49
N GLU A 24 5.87 4.25 -3.57
CA GLU A 24 5.54 5.68 -3.66
C GLU A 24 6.15 6.33 -4.91
N GLN A 25 7.35 5.92 -5.31
CA GLN A 25 8.05 6.43 -6.48
C GLN A 25 7.61 5.79 -7.81
N SER A 26 6.73 4.79 -7.76
CA SER A 26 6.23 4.10 -8.96
C SER A 26 5.44 5.04 -9.86
N GLU A 27 5.43 4.76 -11.16
CA GLU A 27 4.58 5.48 -12.10
C GLU A 27 3.10 5.32 -11.74
N PHE A 28 2.71 4.19 -11.14
CA PHE A 28 1.36 3.98 -10.62
C PHE A 28 0.94 5.08 -9.64
N VAL A 29 1.76 5.36 -8.63
CA VAL A 29 1.46 6.42 -7.65
C VAL A 29 1.55 7.80 -8.33
N LYS A 30 2.56 8.04 -9.16
CA LYS A 30 2.71 9.33 -9.88
C LYS A 30 1.53 9.64 -10.82
N ASN A 31 0.89 8.63 -11.39
CA ASN A 31 -0.26 8.78 -12.28
C ASN A 31 -1.54 9.20 -11.54
N HIS A 32 -1.60 9.05 -10.21
CA HIS A 32 -2.71 9.53 -9.40
C HIS A 32 -2.58 11.03 -9.13
N ALA A 33 -3.07 11.87 -10.04
CA ALA A 33 -3.10 13.32 -9.82
C ALA A 33 -4.08 13.77 -8.71
N ASN A 34 -4.90 12.85 -8.18
CA ASN A 34 -5.90 13.15 -7.17
C ASN A 34 -5.28 13.26 -5.76
N PRO A 35 -5.46 14.40 -5.05
CA PRO A 35 -4.90 14.59 -3.71
C PRO A 35 -5.48 13.64 -2.65
N ILE A 36 -6.71 13.16 -2.81
CA ILE A 36 -7.31 12.16 -1.93
C ILE A 36 -6.66 10.81 -2.16
N ALA A 37 -6.40 10.45 -3.43
CA ALA A 37 -5.73 9.20 -3.77
C ALA A 37 -4.30 9.17 -3.23
N GLN A 38 -3.54 10.25 -3.41
CA GLN A 38 -2.18 10.40 -2.87
C GLN A 38 -2.13 10.26 -1.35
N GLN A 39 -3.07 10.90 -0.63
CA GLN A 39 -3.12 10.79 0.82
C GLN A 39 -3.44 9.37 1.28
N LEU A 40 -4.40 8.70 0.61
CA LEU A 40 -4.73 7.32 0.93
C LEU A 40 -3.52 6.39 0.69
N ILE A 41 -2.85 6.52 -0.46
CA ILE A 41 -1.66 5.74 -0.80
C ILE A 41 -0.58 5.95 0.28
N ARG A 42 -0.28 7.19 0.65
CA ARG A 42 0.72 7.48 1.70
C ARG A 42 0.36 6.88 3.05
N LEU A 43 -0.92 6.92 3.42
CA LEU A 43 -1.38 6.31 4.66
C LEU A 43 -1.18 4.79 4.67
N ILE A 44 -1.53 4.14 3.55
CA ILE A 44 -1.34 2.70 3.36
C ILE A 44 0.15 2.33 3.47
N LEU A 45 1.01 3.09 2.81
CA LEU A 45 2.46 2.89 2.86
C LEU A 45 3.02 3.11 4.27
N ASN A 46 2.60 4.17 4.97
CA ASN A 46 3.03 4.43 6.35
C ASN A 46 2.59 3.33 7.33
N ARG A 47 1.35 2.84 7.17
CA ARG A 47 0.82 1.71 7.94
C ARG A 47 1.61 0.43 7.68
N TYR A 48 1.96 0.18 6.42
CA TYR A 48 2.79 -0.96 6.05
C TYR A 48 4.18 -0.91 6.67
N GLU A 49 4.81 0.27 6.68
CA GLU A 49 6.11 0.46 7.33
C GLU A 49 6.04 0.18 8.83
N SER A 50 5.00 0.69 9.50
CA SER A 50 4.84 0.62 10.96
C SER A 50 4.35 -0.75 11.44
N ASP A 51 3.24 -1.24 10.88
CA ASP A 51 2.51 -2.41 11.38
C ASP A 51 2.72 -3.66 10.51
N GLY A 52 3.23 -3.50 9.29
CA GLY A 52 3.50 -4.61 8.38
C GLY A 52 2.29 -5.13 7.61
N PHE A 53 2.48 -6.29 6.97
CA PHE A 53 1.55 -6.85 5.99
C PHE A 53 0.13 -7.14 6.52
N THR A 54 -0.02 -7.45 7.80
CA THR A 54 -1.32 -7.80 8.40
C THR A 54 -2.36 -6.67 8.28
N GLU A 55 -1.90 -5.42 8.29
CA GLU A 55 -2.77 -4.25 8.14
C GLU A 55 -3.07 -3.90 6.68
N LEU A 56 -2.37 -4.53 5.72
CA LEU A 56 -2.61 -4.37 4.29
C LEU A 56 -3.52 -5.46 3.70
N ALA A 57 -4.18 -6.30 4.48
CA ALA A 57 -5.07 -7.32 3.94
C ALA A 57 -6.29 -6.71 3.20
N ASP A 58 -6.88 -7.47 2.28
CA ASP A 58 -7.94 -6.98 1.37
C ASP A 58 -9.22 -6.55 2.13
N ASP A 59 -9.47 -7.15 3.29
CA ASP A 59 -10.56 -6.79 4.20
C ASP A 59 -10.30 -5.50 4.98
N LYS A 60 -9.05 -5.00 4.99
CA LYS A 60 -8.64 -3.81 5.73
C LYS A 60 -8.83 -2.51 4.98
N LEU A 61 -9.08 -2.55 3.67
CA LEU A 61 -9.24 -1.34 2.84
C LEU A 61 -10.25 -0.34 3.46
N SER A 62 -11.43 -0.81 3.85
CA SER A 62 -12.45 0.04 4.49
C SER A 62 -11.97 0.60 5.84
N THR A 63 -11.21 -0.19 6.60
CA THR A 63 -10.65 0.23 7.89
C THR A 63 -9.57 1.30 7.68
N LEU A 64 -8.67 1.11 6.72
CA LEU A 64 -7.62 2.05 6.35
C LEU A 64 -8.20 3.38 5.89
N ILE A 65 -9.27 3.35 5.09
CA ILE A 65 -9.97 4.56 4.66
C ILE A 65 -10.60 5.27 5.87
N ASN A 66 -11.26 4.54 6.77
CA ASN A 66 -11.83 5.16 7.98
C ASN A 66 -10.74 5.76 8.88
N LEU A 67 -9.57 5.12 8.98
CA LEU A 67 -8.41 5.62 9.72
C LEU A 67 -7.77 6.84 9.06
N SER A 68 -7.89 6.97 7.74
CA SER A 68 -7.31 8.11 7.01
C SER A 68 -7.97 9.44 7.30
N GLY A 69 -9.20 9.43 7.83
CA GLY A 69 -9.95 10.66 8.10
C GLY A 69 -10.28 11.48 6.85
N LEU A 70 -10.10 10.93 5.64
CA LEU A 70 -10.34 11.63 4.37
C LEU A 70 -11.83 11.91 4.16
N CYS A 71 -12.60 10.86 3.87
CA CYS A 71 -14.06 10.87 3.69
C CYS A 71 -14.59 9.44 3.90
N THR A 72 -15.86 9.17 3.58
CA THR A 72 -16.36 7.79 3.57
C THR A 72 -15.70 6.96 2.46
N VAL A 73 -15.70 5.62 2.61
CA VAL A 73 -15.25 4.68 1.56
C VAL A 73 -15.89 4.99 0.20
N ARG A 74 -17.14 5.46 0.20
CA ARG A 74 -17.87 5.81 -1.03
C ARG A 74 -17.28 7.03 -1.72
N ASP A 75 -16.99 8.08 -0.97
CA ASP A 75 -16.41 9.32 -1.51
C ASP A 75 -15.01 9.08 -2.05
N VAL A 76 -14.20 8.32 -1.31
CA VAL A 76 -12.89 7.87 -1.78
C VAL A 76 -13.03 7.04 -3.04
N ALA A 77 -13.95 6.07 -3.07
CA ALA A 77 -14.18 5.26 -4.27
C ALA A 77 -14.57 6.11 -5.49
N VAL A 78 -15.40 7.14 -5.34
CA VAL A 78 -15.76 8.05 -6.46
C VAL A 78 -14.52 8.74 -7.05
N ASN A 79 -13.56 9.13 -6.22
CA ASN A 79 -12.30 9.74 -6.65
C ASN A 79 -11.40 8.78 -7.46
N PHE A 80 -11.63 7.48 -7.29
CA PHE A 80 -10.94 6.39 -7.98
C PHE A 80 -11.76 5.85 -9.16
N GLY A 81 -12.94 6.41 -9.47
CA GLY A 81 -13.81 5.89 -10.54
C GLY A 81 -14.77 4.77 -10.13
N GLY A 82 -14.92 4.52 -8.83
CA GLY A 82 -15.87 3.61 -8.20
C GLY A 82 -15.21 2.58 -7.28
N ILE A 83 -16.04 1.84 -6.53
CA ILE A 83 -15.57 0.79 -5.59
C ILE A 83 -14.72 -0.27 -6.32
N PRO A 84 -15.10 -0.78 -7.51
CA PRO A 84 -14.31 -1.80 -8.20
C PRO A 84 -12.92 -1.29 -8.59
N GLN A 85 -12.83 -0.04 -9.02
CA GLN A 85 -11.57 0.57 -9.45
C GLN A 85 -10.68 0.89 -8.23
N LEU A 86 -11.26 1.35 -7.12
CA LEU A 86 -10.56 1.51 -5.84
C LEU A 86 -9.93 0.20 -5.35
N GLN A 87 -10.68 -0.92 -5.38
CA GLN A 87 -10.15 -2.23 -4.99
C GLN A 87 -9.02 -2.69 -5.91
N LYS A 88 -9.17 -2.47 -7.22
CA LYS A 88 -8.14 -2.80 -8.19
C LYS A 88 -6.86 -2.00 -7.94
N GLU A 89 -6.98 -0.69 -7.71
CA GLU A 89 -5.85 0.18 -7.43
C GLU A 89 -5.15 -0.16 -6.11
N TYR A 90 -5.93 -0.54 -5.09
CA TYR A 90 -5.37 -1.08 -3.86
C TYR A 90 -4.54 -2.35 -4.09
N PHE A 91 -5.03 -3.26 -4.93
CA PHE A 91 -4.32 -4.50 -5.27
C PHE A 91 -3.06 -4.24 -6.12
N GLU A 92 -3.12 -3.30 -7.06
CA GLU A 92 -1.93 -2.88 -7.81
C GLU A 92 -0.89 -2.22 -6.89
N LEU A 93 -1.31 -1.39 -5.93
CA LEU A 93 -0.41 -0.83 -4.92
C LEU A 93 0.27 -1.93 -4.07
N GLN A 94 -0.48 -2.94 -3.63
CA GLN A 94 0.09 -4.09 -2.94
C GLN A 94 1.16 -4.77 -3.81
N LYS A 95 0.87 -5.04 -5.09
CA LYS A 95 1.87 -5.63 -6.01
C LYS A 95 3.14 -4.79 -6.13
N GLU A 96 3.01 -3.48 -6.24
CA GLU A 96 4.16 -2.57 -6.31
C GLU A 96 5.01 -2.61 -5.02
N ILE A 97 4.38 -2.75 -3.85
CA ILE A 97 5.10 -2.95 -2.57
C ILE A 97 5.85 -4.29 -2.55
N TYR A 98 5.31 -5.33 -3.18
CA TYR A 98 5.91 -6.68 -3.19
C TYR A 98 6.90 -6.93 -4.34
N ARG A 99 7.16 -5.92 -5.18
CA ARG A 99 8.07 -5.99 -6.33
C ARG A 99 9.55 -5.81 -5.96
#